data_AF-A0A1Q3G5D5-F1
#
_entry.id   AF-A0A1Q3G5D5-F1
#
_cell.length_a   1.000
_cell.length_b   1.000
_cell.length_c   1.000
_cell.angle_alpha   90.00
_cell.angle_beta   90.00
_cell.angle_gamma   90.00
#
_symmetry.space_group_name_H-M   'P 1'
#
loop_
_entity.id
_entity.type
_entity.pdbx_description
1 polymer ?
#
loop_
_entity_poly.entity_id
_entity_poly.type
_entity_poly.pdbx_seq_one_letter_code
_entity_poly.pdbx_strand_id
1 'polypeptide(L)'
;MVSCLTNRKPVRVPNFSPYRKSFLYTPCNCPVENCNFNEEAKDEKAPKKRSTPKPSRRIRKLAKPRQKTAKFHPRPVTQYGRMIQKIDAYREPYASTRIQQLSIPKVRKLVAAREEYQRFINRCWYDRFSKRIKRSMFTVYSRLANVQLPEVGPPKTAKMTPEQWARHQEWLALRAKHKVAKVRKVKPRKRAPLDVLMDRIGDLALPRSEGKKFNRKLLVYYAVKPGALKAIASTRLLELCVPLERRRRAKGPIVEKAGLPEEVLKAVASERVIELSKPKVYKNVKNEYRENPFTVEKRALKAKASDRILELAKPKPDHSKKKK
;
A
#
# COMPACT_ATOMS: atom_id res chain seq x y z
N MET A 1 18.27 61.64 6.60
CA MET A 1 17.50 61.42 7.85
C MET A 1 16.04 61.71 7.56
N VAL A 2 15.22 60.69 7.33
CA VAL A 2 13.76 60.84 7.26
C VAL A 2 13.14 59.62 7.95
N SER A 3 12.57 59.87 9.12
CA SER A 3 11.89 58.93 10.00
C SER A 3 10.38 58.97 9.70
N CYS A 4 9.83 57.89 9.17
CA CYS A 4 8.37 57.73 9.06
C CYS A 4 7.89 56.65 10.04
N LEU A 5 7.35 57.14 11.16
CA LEU A 5 6.55 56.44 12.14
C LEU A 5 5.27 55.89 11.48
N THR A 6 4.94 54.62 11.72
CA THR A 6 3.58 54.10 11.47
C THR A 6 2.98 53.55 12.75
N ASN A 7 2.25 54.44 13.43
CA ASN A 7 1.30 54.11 14.49
C ASN A 7 0.14 53.29 13.91
N ARG A 8 0.02 52.01 14.28
CA ARG A 8 -1.19 51.22 14.02
C ARG A 8 -2.05 51.19 15.29
N LYS A 9 -3.15 51.93 15.27
CA LYS A 9 -4.22 51.82 16.28
C LYS A 9 -4.92 50.47 16.15
N PRO A 10 -5.24 49.76 17.24
CA PRO A 10 -6.03 48.54 17.18
C PRO A 10 -7.50 48.87 16.89
N VAL A 11 -8.07 48.20 15.89
CA VAL A 11 -9.50 48.28 15.54
C VAL A 11 -10.30 47.57 16.63
N ARG A 12 -11.16 48.31 17.35
CA ARG A 12 -12.15 47.75 18.27
C ARG A 12 -13.28 47.11 17.47
N VAL A 13 -13.52 45.82 17.68
CA VAL A 13 -14.70 45.11 17.18
C VAL A 13 -15.89 45.50 18.07
N PRO A 14 -17.03 45.95 17.51
CA PRO A 14 -18.20 46.28 18.32
C PRO A 14 -18.82 45.00 18.92
N ASN A 15 -19.12 45.07 20.22
CA ASN A 15 -19.87 44.07 20.96
C ASN A 15 -21.26 43.91 20.34
N PHE A 16 -21.58 42.69 19.90
CA PHE A 16 -22.96 42.32 19.56
C PHE A 16 -23.81 42.29 20.83
N SER A 17 -24.88 43.07 20.79
CA SER A 17 -25.93 43.27 21.79
C SER A 17 -26.58 41.96 22.32
N PRO A 18 -27.03 41.94 23.60
CA PRO A 18 -27.75 40.82 24.22
C PRO A 18 -29.28 40.86 24.05
N TYR A 19 -29.82 41.45 22.97
CA TYR A 19 -31.27 41.50 22.75
C TYR A 19 -31.76 40.34 21.87
N ARG A 20 -32.05 39.19 22.48
CA ARG A 20 -32.93 38.18 21.86
C ARG A 20 -33.56 37.21 22.87
N LYS A 21 -34.31 37.74 23.85
CA LYS A 21 -35.28 36.95 24.64
C LYS A 21 -36.45 37.82 25.12
N SER A 22 -37.43 38.00 24.26
CA SER A 22 -38.84 38.15 24.67
C SER A 22 -39.70 37.85 23.44
N PHE A 23 -39.98 36.56 23.27
CA PHE A 23 -41.04 36.11 22.38
C PHE A 23 -42.37 36.68 22.91
N LEU A 24 -43.11 37.31 22.01
CA LEU A 24 -44.45 37.82 22.20
C LEU A 24 -45.37 36.69 22.68
N TYR A 25 -45.92 36.85 23.87
CA TYR A 25 -47.06 36.06 24.33
C TYR A 25 -48.30 36.76 23.77
N THR A 26 -48.93 36.18 22.75
CA THR A 26 -50.29 36.53 22.36
C THR A 26 -51.24 35.86 23.36
N PRO A 27 -51.99 36.61 24.19
CA PRO A 27 -53.00 36.01 25.05
C PRO A 27 -54.16 35.49 24.19
N CYS A 28 -54.38 34.18 24.23
CA CYS A 28 -55.58 33.56 23.69
C CYS A 28 -56.76 33.93 24.59
N ASN A 29 -57.77 34.55 23.99
CA ASN A 29 -58.99 35.01 24.64
C ASN A 29 -60.01 33.86 24.71
N CYS A 30 -59.73 32.84 25.51
CA CYS A 30 -60.66 31.74 25.77
C CYS A 30 -61.38 31.97 27.11
N PRO A 31 -62.72 31.80 27.18
CA PRO A 31 -63.48 31.94 28.43
C PRO A 31 -63.00 30.91 29.47
N VAL A 32 -62.71 31.41 30.67
CA VAL A 32 -61.84 30.77 31.68
C VAL A 32 -62.51 29.62 32.46
N GLU A 33 -63.72 29.20 32.11
CA GLU A 33 -64.50 28.36 33.02
C GLU A 33 -64.29 26.84 32.90
N ASN A 34 -63.53 26.30 31.94
CA ASN A 34 -63.36 24.83 31.82
C ASN A 34 -61.97 24.35 31.36
N CYS A 35 -60.89 25.06 31.69
CA CYS A 35 -59.53 24.57 31.44
C CYS A 35 -59.00 23.76 32.65
N ASN A 36 -59.57 22.58 32.89
CA ASN A 36 -59.01 21.60 33.83
C ASN A 36 -57.69 21.03 33.27
N PHE A 37 -56.56 21.65 33.65
CA PHE A 37 -55.21 21.21 33.29
C PHE A 37 -54.63 20.13 34.24
N ASN A 38 -55.44 19.56 35.13
CA ASN A 38 -54.95 18.77 36.27
C ASN A 38 -55.15 17.26 36.20
N GLU A 39 -55.60 16.69 35.09
CA GLU A 39 -55.83 15.23 35.04
C GLU A 39 -54.94 14.53 33.99
N GLU A 40 -54.17 13.58 34.53
CA GLU A 40 -53.43 12.52 33.84
C GLU A 40 -52.06 12.83 33.21
N ALA A 41 -51.16 13.46 33.99
CA ALA A 41 -49.73 13.20 33.82
C ALA A 41 -49.36 11.86 34.50
N LYS A 42 -49.75 10.73 33.89
CA LYS A 42 -49.19 9.43 34.26
C LYS A 42 -47.70 9.46 33.98
N ASP A 43 -46.89 9.16 35.00
CA ASP A 43 -45.42 9.08 34.96
C ASP A 43 -44.94 8.00 33.96
N GLU A 44 -44.99 8.31 32.66
CA GLU A 44 -44.17 7.62 31.67
C GLU A 44 -42.71 7.98 31.94
N LYS A 45 -42.04 7.15 32.74
CA LYS A 45 -40.58 7.22 32.95
C LYS A 45 -39.90 7.39 31.59
N ALA A 46 -39.43 8.61 31.32
CA ALA A 46 -38.80 8.97 30.07
C ALA A 46 -37.77 7.90 29.68
N PRO A 47 -37.77 7.41 28.42
CA PRO A 47 -36.89 6.33 28.02
C PRO A 47 -35.46 6.74 28.30
N LYS A 48 -34.78 6.00 29.21
CA LYS A 48 -33.36 6.19 29.54
C LYS A 48 -32.60 6.29 28.23
N LYS A 49 -32.16 7.51 27.88
CA LYS A 49 -31.36 7.78 26.68
C LYS A 49 -30.17 6.84 26.73
N ARG A 50 -30.16 5.81 25.86
CA ARG A 50 -29.05 4.86 25.77
C ARG A 50 -27.80 5.68 25.49
N SER A 51 -26.92 5.79 26.49
CA SER A 51 -25.66 6.49 26.34
C SER A 51 -24.93 5.86 25.16
N THR A 52 -24.66 6.64 24.11
CA THR A 52 -23.91 6.15 22.96
C THR A 52 -22.59 5.55 23.46
N PRO A 53 -22.21 4.34 23.00
CA PRO A 53 -21.00 3.68 23.48
C PRO A 53 -19.81 4.60 23.24
N LYS A 54 -19.18 5.02 24.34
CA LYS A 54 -17.97 5.86 24.28
C LYS A 54 -16.91 5.07 23.51
N PRO A 55 -16.32 5.61 22.43
CA PRO A 55 -15.29 4.90 21.68
C PRO A 55 -14.11 4.59 22.61
N SER A 56 -13.51 3.41 22.45
CA SER A 56 -12.42 2.94 23.29
C SER A 56 -11.26 3.95 23.34
N ARG A 57 -10.50 3.95 24.45
CA ARG A 57 -9.32 4.83 24.64
C ARG A 57 -8.38 4.81 23.43
N ARG A 58 -8.21 3.65 22.79
CA ARG A 58 -7.40 3.46 21.59
C ARG A 58 -7.94 4.23 20.39
N ILE A 59 -9.25 4.13 20.12
CA ILE A 59 -9.89 4.84 18.99
C ILE A 59 -9.77 6.35 19.18
N ARG A 60 -9.98 6.85 20.41
CA ARG A 60 -9.77 8.29 20.73
C ARG A 60 -8.33 8.74 20.52
N LYS A 61 -7.35 7.87 20.80
CA LYS A 61 -5.92 8.16 20.61
C LYS A 61 -5.53 8.18 19.13
N LEU A 62 -6.14 7.32 18.31
CA LEU A 62 -5.94 7.30 16.86
C LEU A 62 -6.66 8.45 16.13
N ALA A 63 -7.80 8.91 16.66
CA ALA A 63 -8.56 10.03 16.09
C ALA A 63 -7.92 11.41 16.33
N LYS A 64 -6.91 11.52 17.22
CA LYS A 64 -6.15 12.77 17.39
C LYS A 64 -5.16 12.89 16.22
N PRO A 65 -5.26 13.92 15.35
CA PRO A 65 -4.29 14.11 14.29
C PRO A 65 -2.89 14.30 14.89
N ARG A 66 -1.90 13.59 14.33
CA ARG A 66 -0.51 13.57 14.85
C ARG A 66 0.16 14.94 14.82
N GLN A 67 -0.30 15.87 14.00
CA GLN A 67 0.18 17.25 13.94
C GLN A 67 -1.02 18.19 13.78
N LYS A 68 -1.13 19.20 14.65
CA LYS A 68 -2.10 20.30 14.55
C LYS A 68 -1.55 21.43 13.67
N THR A 69 -0.89 21.12 12.56
CA THR A 69 -0.42 22.15 11.64
C THR A 69 -1.54 22.49 10.67
N ALA A 70 -1.87 23.78 10.55
CA ALA A 70 -2.73 24.24 9.47
C ALA A 70 -2.07 23.82 8.15
N LYS A 71 -2.78 23.05 7.32
CA LYS A 71 -2.26 22.52 6.06
C LYS A 71 -1.72 23.62 5.12
N PHE A 72 -2.12 24.87 5.39
CA PHE A 72 -1.71 26.07 4.69
C PHE A 72 -1.42 27.16 5.73
N HIS A 73 -0.14 27.51 5.91
CA HIS A 73 0.21 28.85 6.36
C HIS A 73 0.31 29.72 5.11
N PRO A 74 -0.50 30.80 4.97
CA PRO A 74 -0.27 31.76 3.91
C PRO A 74 1.11 32.36 4.14
N ARG A 75 2.11 31.96 3.35
CA ARG A 75 3.38 32.64 3.34
C ARG A 75 3.14 34.00 2.69
N PRO A 76 3.52 35.13 3.33
CA PRO A 76 3.44 36.42 2.67
C PRO A 76 4.26 36.35 1.39
N VAL A 77 3.62 36.67 0.26
CA VAL A 77 4.29 36.77 -1.03
C VAL A 77 5.17 38.02 -0.95
N THR A 78 6.44 37.82 -0.64
CA THR A 78 7.45 38.86 -0.81
C THR A 78 7.52 39.19 -2.30
N GLN A 79 7.03 40.37 -2.67
CA GLN A 79 7.17 40.96 -4.00
C GLN A 79 8.66 41.27 -4.23
N TYR A 80 9.45 40.26 -4.58
CA TYR A 80 10.77 40.51 -5.14
C TYR A 80 10.57 40.87 -6.61
N GLY A 81 10.80 42.14 -6.94
CA GLY A 81 10.99 42.59 -8.32
C GLY A 81 12.17 41.82 -8.92
N ARG A 82 11.86 40.73 -9.62
CA ARG A 82 12.86 40.05 -10.44
C ARG A 82 12.78 40.67 -11.82
N MET A 83 13.81 41.42 -12.20
CA MET A 83 14.14 41.56 -13.62
C MET A 83 14.12 40.17 -14.23
N ILE A 84 13.32 39.99 -15.28
CA ILE A 84 13.31 38.77 -16.06
C ILE A 84 14.67 38.73 -16.77
N GLN A 85 15.64 38.05 -16.17
CA GLN A 85 16.85 37.68 -16.89
C GLN A 85 16.44 36.65 -17.96
N LYS A 86 16.57 37.03 -19.23
CA LYS A 86 16.53 36.07 -20.34
C LYS A 86 17.68 35.09 -20.11
N ILE A 87 17.34 33.84 -19.83
CA ILE A 87 18.30 32.75 -19.78
C ILE A 87 18.46 32.27 -21.22
N ASP A 88 19.55 32.68 -21.87
CA ASP A 88 19.93 32.16 -23.18
C ASP A 88 20.28 30.67 -23.02
N ALA A 89 19.53 29.80 -23.69
CA ALA A 89 19.52 28.36 -23.48
C ALA A 89 20.84 27.62 -23.81
N TYR A 90 21.90 28.34 -24.21
CA TYR A 90 23.11 27.75 -24.78
C TYR A 90 24.43 28.14 -24.09
N ARG A 91 24.41 28.82 -22.93
CA ARG A 91 25.66 29.30 -22.30
C ARG A 91 26.01 28.81 -20.90
N GLU A 92 25.28 27.87 -20.29
CA GLU A 92 25.76 27.23 -19.05
C GLU A 92 25.75 25.69 -19.11
N PRO A 93 26.90 25.03 -18.85
CA PRO A 93 27.03 23.56 -18.81
C PRO A 93 26.56 22.97 -17.47
N TYR A 94 25.59 23.58 -16.79
CA TYR A 94 25.07 23.08 -15.53
C TYR A 94 23.75 22.35 -15.77
N ALA A 95 23.87 21.04 -15.93
CA ALA A 95 22.76 20.10 -15.85
C ALA A 95 21.81 20.50 -14.71
N SER A 96 20.50 20.52 -14.95
CA SER A 96 19.51 20.88 -13.92
C SER A 96 19.79 20.14 -12.61
N THR A 97 19.51 20.75 -11.46
CA THR A 97 19.73 20.12 -10.14
C THR A 97 19.14 18.72 -10.04
N ARG A 98 18.04 18.46 -10.76
CA ARG A 98 17.44 17.13 -10.93
C ARG A 98 18.33 16.17 -11.74
N ILE A 99 18.90 16.61 -12.86
CA ILE A 99 19.83 15.80 -13.67
C ILE A 99 21.13 15.55 -12.89
N GLN A 100 21.66 16.54 -12.17
CA GLN A 100 22.79 16.36 -11.25
C GLN A 100 22.45 15.36 -10.12
N GLN A 101 21.25 15.45 -9.54
CA GLN A 101 20.81 14.46 -8.57
C GLN A 101 20.67 13.09 -9.23
N LEU A 102 20.14 12.97 -10.44
CA LEU A 102 20.01 11.68 -11.14
C LEU A 102 21.36 11.07 -11.52
N SER A 103 22.38 11.89 -11.83
CA SER A 103 23.73 11.43 -12.16
C SER A 103 24.54 11.00 -10.93
N ILE A 104 24.16 11.44 -9.73
CA ILE A 104 24.81 10.99 -8.49
C ILE A 104 24.50 9.49 -8.25
N PRO A 105 25.54 8.63 -8.10
CA PRO A 105 25.35 7.21 -7.85
C PRO A 105 24.50 6.99 -6.60
N LYS A 106 23.61 6.01 -6.65
CA LYS A 106 22.65 5.70 -5.57
C LYS A 106 23.30 5.60 -4.18
N VAL A 107 24.55 5.15 -4.13
CA VAL A 107 25.38 5.12 -2.91
C VAL A 107 25.50 6.51 -2.27
N ARG A 108 25.91 7.53 -3.03
CA ARG A 108 26.14 8.90 -2.52
C ARG A 108 24.85 9.51 -1.97
N LYS A 109 23.71 9.27 -2.61
CA LYS A 109 22.39 9.69 -2.08
C LYS A 109 22.08 9.05 -0.73
N LEU A 110 22.39 7.77 -0.58
CA LEU A 110 22.14 7.04 0.66
C LEU A 110 23.10 7.44 1.78
N VAL A 111 24.34 7.82 1.44
CA VAL A 111 25.33 8.35 2.40
C VAL A 111 24.92 9.75 2.87
N ALA A 112 24.63 10.68 1.95
CA ALA A 112 24.15 12.02 2.29
C ALA A 112 22.87 11.97 3.15
N ALA A 113 21.89 11.14 2.76
CA ALA A 113 20.70 10.93 3.58
C ALA A 113 21.02 10.34 4.96
N ARG A 114 21.98 9.41 5.06
CA ARG A 114 22.38 8.84 6.36
C ARG A 114 22.98 9.91 7.28
N GLU A 115 23.78 10.83 6.74
CA GLU A 115 24.41 11.93 7.48
C GLU A 115 23.37 12.96 7.93
N GLU A 116 22.51 13.42 7.02
CA GLU A 116 21.42 14.38 7.31
C GLU A 116 20.50 13.88 8.44
N TYR A 117 20.16 12.60 8.41
CA TYR A 117 19.24 12.01 9.39
C TYR A 117 19.94 11.31 10.55
N GLN A 118 21.27 11.40 10.67
CA GLN A 118 22.03 10.70 11.71
C GLN A 118 21.53 11.02 13.13
N ARG A 119 21.10 12.27 13.36
CA ARG A 119 20.62 12.76 14.66
C ARG A 119 19.20 12.32 15.00
N PHE A 120 18.38 11.97 14.00
CA PHE A 120 16.94 11.70 14.17
C PHE A 120 16.58 10.21 14.04
N ILE A 121 17.56 9.38 13.66
CA ILE A 121 17.33 7.98 13.31
C ILE A 121 17.69 7.05 14.47
N ASN A 122 16.76 6.15 14.84
CA ASN A 122 17.03 5.05 15.76
C ASN A 122 18.03 4.04 15.15
N ARG A 123 18.81 3.36 16.01
CA ARG A 123 19.85 2.39 15.65
C ARG A 123 19.43 1.35 14.59
N CYS A 124 18.21 0.82 14.69
CA CYS A 124 17.69 -0.16 13.70
C CYS A 124 17.55 0.41 12.28
N TRP A 125 17.23 1.70 12.16
CA TRP A 125 17.14 2.38 10.86
C TRP A 125 18.52 2.72 10.33
N TYR A 126 19.47 3.05 11.20
CA TYR A 126 20.87 3.23 10.84
C TYR A 126 21.49 1.95 10.25
N ASP A 127 21.19 0.79 10.85
CA ASP A 127 21.59 -0.52 10.32
C ASP A 127 20.96 -0.80 8.95
N ARG A 128 19.69 -0.40 8.76
CA ARG A 128 18.98 -0.55 7.49
C ARG A 128 19.58 0.34 6.39
N PHE A 129 19.96 1.58 6.72
CA PHE A 129 20.70 2.47 5.82
C PHE A 129 22.07 1.88 5.47
N SER A 130 22.83 1.42 6.47
CA SER A 130 24.14 0.80 6.28
C SER A 130 24.05 -0.46 5.39
N LYS A 131 23.02 -1.29 5.55
CA LYS A 131 22.76 -2.44 4.67
C LYS A 131 22.40 -2.02 3.23
N ARG A 132 21.62 -0.96 3.05
CA ARG A 132 21.28 -0.44 1.72
C ARG A 132 22.51 0.17 1.03
N ILE A 133 23.32 0.93 1.76
CA ILE A 133 24.58 1.49 1.27
C ILE A 133 25.49 0.34 0.81
N LYS A 134 25.71 -0.68 1.65
CA LYS A 134 26.49 -1.88 1.29
C LYS A 134 25.95 -2.57 0.05
N ARG A 135 24.64 -2.81 -0.06
CA ARG A 135 24.04 -3.41 -1.27
C ARG A 135 24.21 -2.55 -2.52
N SER A 136 24.10 -1.23 -2.40
CA SER A 136 24.33 -0.32 -3.53
C SER A 136 25.80 -0.19 -3.92
N MET A 137 26.73 -0.37 -2.97
CA MET A 137 28.19 -0.32 -3.20
C MET A 137 28.70 -1.50 -4.04
N PHE A 138 27.97 -2.61 -4.09
CA PHE A 138 28.30 -3.76 -4.95
C PHE A 138 27.66 -3.68 -6.35
N THR A 139 27.05 -2.55 -6.72
CA THR A 139 26.51 -2.38 -8.08
C THR A 139 27.61 -1.97 -9.06
N VAL A 140 27.46 -2.31 -10.34
CA VAL A 140 28.46 -2.01 -11.39
C VAL A 140 28.81 -0.51 -11.42
N TYR A 141 27.80 0.36 -11.29
CA TYR A 141 27.98 1.82 -11.30
C TYR A 141 28.77 2.38 -10.12
N SER A 142 28.79 1.73 -8.96
CA SER A 142 29.64 2.17 -7.84
C SER A 142 31.08 1.71 -8.00
N ARG A 143 31.32 0.58 -8.69
CA ARG A 143 32.68 0.14 -9.06
C ARG A 143 33.31 1.05 -10.10
N LEU A 144 32.52 1.50 -11.08
CA LEU A 144 32.96 2.46 -12.11
C LEU A 144 33.21 3.87 -11.56
N ALA A 145 32.65 4.22 -10.40
CA ALA A 145 32.70 5.58 -9.85
C ALA A 145 33.92 5.86 -8.94
N ASN A 146 34.92 4.96 -8.89
CA ASN A 146 36.16 5.08 -8.08
C ASN A 146 35.91 5.55 -6.64
N VAL A 147 34.79 5.15 -6.03
CA VAL A 147 34.52 5.48 -4.62
C VAL A 147 35.41 4.58 -3.78
N GLN A 148 36.48 5.15 -3.21
CA GLN A 148 37.34 4.44 -2.29
C GLN A 148 36.47 3.91 -1.13
N LEU A 149 36.50 2.60 -0.94
CA LEU A 149 35.84 1.95 0.17
C LEU A 149 36.54 2.45 1.44
N PRO A 150 35.80 2.91 2.47
CA PRO A 150 36.43 3.11 3.78
C PRO A 150 37.04 1.76 4.16
N GLU A 151 38.29 1.77 4.62
CA GLU A 151 38.99 0.56 5.06
C GLU A 151 38.15 -0.11 6.13
N VAL A 152 37.39 -1.13 5.70
CA VAL A 152 36.68 -1.99 6.62
C VAL A 152 37.79 -2.83 7.21
N GLY A 153 38.29 -2.42 8.38
CA GLY A 153 39.21 -3.23 9.16
C GLY A 153 38.73 -4.68 9.17
N PRO A 154 39.67 -5.65 9.16
CA PRO A 154 39.35 -7.05 8.96
C PRO A 154 38.14 -7.40 9.82
N PRO A 155 37.09 -8.03 9.23
CA PRO A 155 35.86 -8.25 9.94
C PRO A 155 36.24 -8.93 11.25
N LYS A 156 35.85 -8.29 12.38
CA LYS A 156 35.98 -8.86 13.72
C LYS A 156 35.03 -10.05 13.84
N THR A 157 35.13 -11.04 12.95
CA THR A 157 34.54 -12.34 13.17
C THR A 157 35.40 -12.97 14.23
N ALA A 158 34.96 -12.84 15.48
CA ALA A 158 35.43 -13.70 16.55
C ALA A 158 35.41 -15.12 15.99
N LYS A 159 36.59 -15.73 15.85
CA LYS A 159 36.71 -17.11 15.37
C LYS A 159 35.89 -17.94 16.36
N MET A 160 34.78 -18.48 15.86
CA MET A 160 33.82 -19.21 16.68
C MET A 160 34.57 -20.38 17.33
N THR A 161 34.42 -20.58 18.64
CA THR A 161 35.12 -21.67 19.31
C THR A 161 34.68 -23.01 18.73
N PRO A 162 35.52 -24.07 18.76
CA PRO A 162 35.16 -25.36 18.18
C PRO A 162 33.84 -25.93 18.74
N GLU A 163 33.54 -25.68 20.02
CA GLU A 163 32.26 -26.03 20.63
C GLU A 163 31.08 -25.26 20.05
N GLN A 164 31.25 -23.96 19.85
CA GLN A 164 30.22 -23.14 19.21
C GLN A 164 30.01 -23.59 17.76
N TRP A 165 31.07 -23.98 17.05
CA TRP A 165 30.99 -24.56 15.70
C TRP A 165 30.22 -25.88 15.67
N ALA A 166 30.45 -26.78 16.63
CA ALA A 166 29.67 -28.00 16.78
C ALA A 166 28.17 -27.70 16.98
N ARG A 167 27.82 -26.78 17.89
CA ARG A 167 26.42 -26.33 18.08
C ARG A 167 25.82 -25.72 16.82
N HIS A 168 26.61 -25.01 16.03
CA HIS A 168 26.16 -24.44 14.76
C HIS A 168 25.91 -25.51 13.70
N GLN A 169 26.76 -26.53 13.62
CA GLN A 169 26.57 -27.69 12.74
C GLN A 169 25.30 -28.48 13.11
N GLU A 170 25.04 -28.71 14.39
CA GLU A 170 23.79 -29.32 14.86
C GLU A 170 22.56 -28.48 14.49
N TRP A 171 22.64 -27.15 14.66
CA TRP A 171 21.58 -26.23 14.28
C TRP A 171 21.31 -26.25 12.77
N LEU A 172 22.37 -26.28 11.95
CA LEU A 172 22.26 -26.42 10.50
C LEU A 172 21.62 -27.76 10.13
N ALA A 173 22.04 -28.87 10.75
CA ALA A 173 21.47 -30.20 10.50
C ALA A 173 19.97 -30.27 10.87
N LEU A 174 19.54 -29.62 11.95
CA LEU A 174 18.13 -29.51 12.33
C LEU A 174 17.31 -28.68 11.32
N ARG A 175 17.88 -27.59 10.79
CA ARG A 175 17.18 -26.70 9.85
C ARG A 175 17.27 -27.12 8.39
N ALA A 176 18.26 -27.92 8.02
CA ALA A 176 18.42 -28.50 6.69
C ALA A 176 17.40 -29.61 6.41
N LYS A 177 16.80 -30.20 7.46
CA LYS A 177 15.65 -31.09 7.30
C LYS A 177 14.51 -30.30 6.65
N HIS A 178 14.08 -30.77 5.47
CA HIS A 178 12.97 -30.17 4.76
C HIS A 178 11.74 -30.08 5.68
N LYS A 179 11.01 -28.96 5.62
CA LYS A 179 9.77 -28.82 6.37
C LYS A 179 8.72 -29.73 5.74
N VAL A 180 8.49 -30.90 6.34
CA VAL A 180 7.34 -31.74 5.98
C VAL A 180 6.09 -30.92 6.28
N ALA A 181 5.39 -30.48 5.24
CA ALA A 181 4.12 -29.79 5.41
C ALA A 181 3.16 -30.74 6.11
N LYS A 182 2.71 -30.38 7.32
CA LYS A 182 1.65 -31.16 7.98
C LYS A 182 0.44 -31.15 7.05
N VAL A 183 0.10 -32.31 6.49
CA VAL A 183 -1.12 -32.47 5.69
C VAL A 183 -2.28 -32.11 6.61
N ARG A 184 -2.88 -30.95 6.38
CA ARG A 184 -4.05 -30.52 7.13
C ARG A 184 -5.15 -31.49 6.73
N LYS A 185 -5.55 -32.38 7.66
CA LYS A 185 -6.75 -33.21 7.48
C LYS A 185 -7.91 -32.25 7.23
N VAL A 186 -8.38 -32.18 5.98
CA VAL A 186 -9.54 -31.36 5.62
C VAL A 186 -10.74 -32.03 6.27
N LYS A 187 -11.26 -31.43 7.34
CA LYS A 187 -12.50 -31.92 7.94
C LYS A 187 -13.60 -31.76 6.88
N PRO A 188 -14.34 -32.82 6.53
CA PRO A 188 -15.46 -32.68 5.60
C PRO A 188 -16.43 -31.65 6.19
N ARG A 189 -16.87 -30.70 5.36
CA ARG A 189 -17.86 -29.71 5.78
C ARG A 189 -19.18 -30.45 5.92
N LYS A 190 -19.73 -30.53 7.13
CA LYS A 190 -21.10 -31.02 7.36
C LYS A 190 -22.06 -30.06 6.66
N ARG A 191 -22.65 -30.47 5.54
CA ARG A 191 -23.73 -29.72 4.89
C ARG A 191 -25.03 -30.08 5.61
N ALA A 192 -25.85 -29.07 5.93
CA ALA A 192 -27.20 -29.33 6.41
C ALA A 192 -28.05 -29.87 5.24
N PRO A 193 -29.01 -30.78 5.50
CA PRO A 193 -29.98 -31.19 4.48
C PRO A 193 -30.84 -29.99 4.06
N LEU A 194 -31.38 -30.06 2.83
CA LEU A 194 -32.12 -28.95 2.21
C LEU A 194 -33.33 -28.52 3.06
N ASP A 195 -34.06 -29.47 3.64
CA ASP A 195 -35.24 -29.21 4.47
C ASP A 195 -34.96 -28.25 5.63
N VAL A 196 -33.80 -28.42 6.30
CA VAL A 196 -33.36 -27.54 7.41
C VAL A 196 -32.96 -26.14 6.91
N LEU A 197 -32.66 -25.99 5.62
CA LEU A 197 -32.27 -24.73 5.01
C LEU A 197 -33.45 -23.97 4.39
N MET A 198 -34.61 -24.61 4.17
CA MET A 198 -35.76 -23.98 3.51
C MET A 198 -36.25 -22.74 4.24
N ASP A 199 -36.36 -22.80 5.57
CA ASP A 199 -36.78 -21.65 6.40
C ASP A 199 -35.82 -20.46 6.26
N ARG A 200 -34.51 -20.75 6.31
CA ARG A 200 -33.46 -19.74 6.15
C ARG A 200 -33.45 -19.15 4.74
N ILE A 201 -33.72 -19.96 3.72
CA ILE A 201 -33.83 -19.49 2.34
C ILE A 201 -35.04 -18.54 2.24
N GLY A 202 -36.16 -18.88 2.87
CA GLY A 202 -37.32 -17.98 3.01
C GLY A 202 -36.95 -16.65 3.65
N ASP A 203 -36.27 -16.67 4.80
CA ASP A 203 -35.81 -15.46 5.50
C ASP A 203 -34.87 -14.58 4.65
N LEU A 204 -34.01 -15.21 3.84
CA LEU A 204 -33.07 -14.50 2.96
C LEU A 204 -33.75 -13.97 1.70
N ALA A 205 -34.83 -14.61 1.26
CA ALA A 205 -35.63 -14.19 0.11
C ALA A 205 -36.53 -12.99 0.44
N LEU A 206 -36.87 -12.79 1.72
CA LEU A 206 -37.59 -11.58 2.14
C LEU A 206 -36.75 -10.34 1.82
N PRO A 207 -37.35 -9.28 1.23
CA PRO A 207 -36.65 -8.04 1.01
C PRO A 207 -36.15 -7.55 2.35
N ARG A 208 -34.86 -7.19 2.41
CA ARG A 208 -34.25 -6.71 3.64
C ARG A 208 -35.07 -5.53 4.13
N SER A 209 -35.85 -5.74 5.21
CA SER A 209 -36.78 -4.76 5.78
C SER A 209 -36.16 -3.38 5.66
N GLU A 210 -36.83 -2.43 5.01
CA GLU A 210 -36.29 -1.10 4.74
C GLU A 210 -35.74 -0.53 6.06
N GLY A 211 -34.43 -0.65 6.24
CA GLY A 211 -33.84 -0.18 7.47
C GLY A 211 -34.18 1.31 7.57
N LYS A 212 -34.36 1.83 8.79
CA LYS A 212 -34.57 3.27 9.07
C LYS A 212 -33.63 4.23 8.32
N LYS A 213 -32.56 3.71 7.70
CA LYS A 213 -31.64 4.40 6.79
C LYS A 213 -32.27 4.81 5.45
N PHE A 214 -33.24 4.05 4.92
CA PHE A 214 -33.90 4.31 3.64
C PHE A 214 -35.26 4.99 3.80
N ASN A 215 -35.85 4.90 5.00
CA ASN A 215 -37.00 5.68 5.42
C ASN A 215 -36.60 7.13 5.77
N ARG A 216 -35.79 7.76 4.92
CA ARG A 216 -35.60 9.20 4.97
C ARG A 216 -36.87 9.79 4.40
N LYS A 217 -37.57 10.64 5.17
CA LYS A 217 -38.62 11.52 4.61
C LYS A 217 -38.08 12.06 3.30
N LEU A 218 -38.78 11.79 2.19
CA LEU A 218 -38.46 12.38 0.89
C LEU A 218 -38.19 13.86 1.16
N LEU A 219 -36.97 14.30 0.89
CA LEU A 219 -36.63 15.69 1.05
C LEU A 219 -37.58 16.45 0.14
N VAL A 220 -38.50 17.20 0.72
CA VAL A 220 -39.37 18.11 -0.03
C VAL A 220 -38.41 19.06 -0.72
N TYR A 221 -38.19 18.84 -2.01
CA TYR A 221 -37.38 19.74 -2.80
C TYR A 221 -38.06 21.11 -2.72
N TYR A 222 -37.38 22.09 -2.14
CA TYR A 222 -37.88 23.45 -2.14
C TYR A 222 -38.12 23.85 -3.59
N ALA A 223 -39.36 24.22 -3.91
CA ALA A 223 -39.72 24.70 -5.24
C ALA A 223 -38.70 25.78 -5.63
N VAL A 224 -38.08 25.59 -6.79
CA VAL A 224 -37.09 26.55 -7.31
C VAL A 224 -37.79 27.90 -7.42
N LYS A 225 -37.17 28.95 -6.86
CA LYS A 225 -37.76 30.30 -6.92
C LYS A 225 -38.11 30.65 -8.38
N PRO A 226 -39.26 31.28 -8.66
CA PRO A 226 -39.69 31.52 -10.04
C PRO A 226 -38.69 32.36 -10.85
N GLY A 227 -37.92 33.24 -10.20
CA GLY A 227 -36.84 33.99 -10.86
C GLY A 227 -35.66 33.12 -11.32
N ALA A 228 -35.38 32.01 -10.64
CA ALA A 228 -34.32 31.09 -11.04
C ALA A 228 -34.72 30.24 -12.27
N LEU A 229 -36.03 30.04 -12.51
CA LEU A 229 -36.53 29.40 -13.73
C LEU A 229 -36.39 30.30 -14.97
N LYS A 230 -36.44 31.63 -14.77
CA LYS A 230 -36.30 32.64 -15.83
C LYS A 230 -34.86 33.12 -16.04
N ALA A 231 -33.92 32.64 -15.23
CA ALA A 231 -32.55 33.11 -15.27
C ALA A 231 -31.85 32.60 -16.54
N ILE A 232 -31.39 33.52 -17.38
CA ILE A 232 -30.57 33.22 -18.55
C ILE A 232 -29.14 32.98 -18.04
N ALA A 233 -28.53 31.86 -18.46
CA ALA A 233 -27.16 31.54 -18.10
C ALA A 233 -26.20 32.58 -18.71
N SER A 234 -25.16 32.97 -17.97
CA SER A 234 -24.12 33.84 -18.51
C SER A 234 -23.35 33.15 -19.64
N THR A 235 -22.77 33.93 -20.55
CA THR A 235 -21.95 33.42 -21.66
C THR A 235 -20.85 32.46 -21.18
N ARG A 236 -20.15 32.82 -20.09
CA ARG A 236 -19.15 31.97 -19.45
C ARG A 236 -19.71 30.64 -18.91
N LEU A 237 -20.94 30.64 -18.38
CA LEU A 237 -21.58 29.39 -17.93
C LEU A 237 -21.91 28.49 -19.13
N LEU A 238 -22.36 29.08 -20.23
CA LEU A 238 -22.59 28.33 -21.47
C LEU A 238 -21.29 27.71 -22.00
N GLU A 239 -20.18 28.46 -22.00
CA GLU A 239 -18.85 27.94 -22.37
C GLU A 239 -18.39 26.78 -21.48
N LEU A 240 -18.60 26.87 -20.16
CA LEU A 240 -18.24 25.79 -19.22
C LEU A 240 -19.14 24.56 -19.33
N CYS A 241 -20.39 24.76 -19.76
CA CYS A 241 -21.34 23.68 -20.02
C CYS A 241 -21.03 22.93 -21.32
N VAL A 242 -20.26 23.52 -22.25
CA VAL A 242 -19.76 22.77 -23.40
C VAL A 242 -18.91 21.61 -22.87
N PRO A 243 -19.26 20.35 -23.20
CA PRO A 243 -18.54 19.20 -22.70
C PRO A 243 -17.08 19.30 -23.14
N LEU A 244 -16.19 19.52 -22.18
CA LEU A 244 -14.76 19.59 -22.44
C LEU A 244 -14.33 18.26 -23.07
N GLU A 245 -13.75 18.32 -24.28
CA GLU A 245 -13.14 17.14 -24.90
C GLU A 245 -12.00 16.66 -24.00
N ARG A 246 -12.32 15.73 -23.10
CA ARG A 246 -11.33 15.11 -22.24
C ARG A 246 -10.35 14.41 -23.18
N ARG A 247 -9.07 14.86 -23.19
CA ARG A 247 -7.97 14.12 -23.84
C ARG A 247 -8.10 12.65 -23.44
N ARG A 248 -8.56 11.83 -24.39
CA ARG A 248 -8.96 10.45 -24.20
C ARG A 248 -7.80 9.66 -23.56
N ARG A 249 -7.84 9.44 -22.25
CA ARG A 249 -7.06 8.37 -21.61
C ARG A 249 -7.70 7.00 -21.85
N ALA A 250 -8.98 6.97 -22.20
CA ALA A 250 -9.65 5.80 -22.76
C ALA A 250 -9.92 6.09 -24.24
N LYS A 251 -9.09 5.50 -25.11
CA LYS A 251 -9.51 5.19 -26.48
C LYS A 251 -10.80 4.35 -26.36
N GLY A 252 -11.68 4.37 -27.37
CA GLY A 252 -12.91 3.57 -27.40
C GLY A 252 -12.66 2.06 -27.25
N PRO A 253 -13.64 1.17 -27.54
CA PRO A 253 -13.36 -0.26 -27.60
C PRO A 253 -12.11 -0.47 -28.43
N ILE A 254 -11.09 -1.08 -27.83
CA ILE A 254 -9.84 -1.38 -28.50
C ILE A 254 -10.22 -2.45 -29.52
N VAL A 255 -10.45 -2.03 -30.77
CA VAL A 255 -10.48 -2.95 -31.89
C VAL A 255 -9.04 -3.38 -32.06
N GLU A 256 -8.64 -4.42 -31.34
CA GLU A 256 -7.38 -5.09 -31.55
C GLU A 256 -7.38 -5.52 -33.00
N LYS A 257 -6.50 -4.92 -33.82
CA LYS A 257 -6.30 -5.36 -35.19
C LYS A 257 -5.75 -6.78 -35.10
N ALA A 258 -6.63 -7.77 -35.22
CA ALA A 258 -6.28 -9.19 -35.08
C ALA A 258 -5.37 -9.68 -36.23
N GLY A 259 -5.23 -8.88 -37.30
CA GLY A 259 -4.29 -9.15 -38.38
C GLY A 259 -2.87 -8.72 -38.02
N LEU A 260 -1.91 -9.64 -38.20
CA LEU A 260 -0.50 -9.29 -38.24
C LEU A 260 -0.27 -8.29 -39.39
N PRO A 261 0.57 -7.26 -39.20
CA PRO A 261 0.90 -6.34 -40.27
C PRO A 261 1.60 -7.09 -41.41
N GLU A 262 1.40 -6.66 -42.66
CA GLU A 262 1.98 -7.31 -43.83
C GLU A 262 3.51 -7.40 -43.77
N GLU A 263 4.16 -6.45 -43.11
CA GLU A 263 5.61 -6.44 -42.89
C GLU A 263 6.07 -7.65 -42.08
N VAL A 264 5.28 -8.11 -41.11
CA VAL A 264 5.60 -9.30 -40.31
C VAL A 264 5.41 -10.57 -41.12
N LEU A 265 4.45 -10.60 -42.05
CA LEU A 265 4.23 -11.74 -42.95
C LEU A 265 5.33 -11.85 -44.02
N LYS A 266 5.87 -10.70 -44.46
CA LYS A 266 6.94 -10.60 -45.46
C LYS A 266 8.35 -10.62 -44.84
N ALA A 267 8.46 -10.63 -43.51
CA ALA A 267 9.74 -10.60 -42.83
C ALA A 267 10.53 -11.89 -43.05
N VAL A 268 11.70 -11.76 -43.70
CA VAL A 268 12.67 -12.84 -43.84
C VAL A 268 13.56 -12.88 -42.61
N ALA A 269 13.75 -14.06 -42.02
CA ALA A 269 14.63 -14.24 -40.87
C ALA A 269 16.08 -13.87 -41.23
N SER A 270 16.80 -13.22 -40.32
CA SER A 270 18.21 -12.92 -40.53
C SER A 270 19.04 -14.19 -40.62
N GLU A 271 20.17 -14.13 -41.33
CA GLU A 271 21.07 -15.27 -41.51
C GLU A 271 21.45 -15.93 -40.17
N ARG A 272 21.71 -15.11 -39.15
CA ARG A 272 22.01 -15.58 -37.79
C ARG A 272 20.88 -16.39 -37.17
N VAL A 273 19.63 -15.99 -37.39
CA VAL A 273 18.46 -16.73 -36.87
C VAL A 273 18.28 -18.04 -37.64
N ILE A 274 18.56 -18.05 -38.94
CA ILE A 274 18.55 -19.26 -39.78
C ILE A 274 19.65 -20.24 -39.33
N GLU A 275 20.83 -19.75 -38.93
CA GLU A 275 21.88 -20.59 -38.36
C GLU A 275 21.49 -21.19 -37.02
N LEU A 276 20.90 -20.39 -36.13
CA LEU A 276 20.50 -20.83 -34.79
C LEU A 276 19.29 -21.77 -34.81
N SER A 277 18.42 -21.67 -35.82
CA SER A 277 17.29 -22.57 -35.99
C SER A 277 17.69 -23.94 -36.50
N LYS A 278 18.88 -24.08 -37.12
CA LYS A 278 19.42 -25.39 -37.49
C LYS A 278 19.71 -26.19 -36.22
N PRO A 279 19.19 -27.42 -36.11
CA PRO A 279 19.47 -28.27 -34.95
C PRO A 279 20.98 -28.52 -34.86
N LYS A 280 21.52 -28.42 -33.64
CA LYS A 280 22.94 -28.63 -33.40
C LYS A 280 23.27 -30.11 -33.61
N VAL A 281 23.88 -30.45 -34.74
CA VAL A 281 24.32 -31.81 -35.04
C VAL A 281 25.64 -32.08 -34.32
N TYR A 282 25.60 -32.94 -33.30
CA TYR A 282 26.79 -33.36 -32.57
C TYR A 282 27.42 -34.58 -33.25
N LYS A 283 28.55 -34.39 -33.94
CA LYS A 283 29.21 -35.46 -34.72
C LYS A 283 29.87 -36.56 -33.87
N ASN A 284 30.04 -36.35 -32.56
CA ASN A 284 30.83 -37.21 -31.66
C ASN A 284 30.03 -37.71 -30.45
N VAL A 285 28.76 -38.06 -30.62
CA VAL A 285 27.92 -38.56 -29.51
C VAL A 285 27.84 -40.09 -29.57
N LYS A 286 28.92 -40.77 -29.18
CA LYS A 286 28.88 -42.21 -28.89
C LYS A 286 28.08 -42.56 -27.62
N ASN A 287 27.57 -41.57 -26.87
CA ASN A 287 27.14 -41.78 -25.48
C ASN A 287 25.68 -41.43 -25.13
N GLU A 288 24.90 -40.75 -25.98
CA GLU A 288 23.52 -40.36 -25.59
C GLU A 288 22.44 -41.33 -26.07
N TYR A 289 22.72 -42.14 -27.08
CA TYR A 289 21.87 -43.26 -27.49
C TYR A 289 22.64 -44.56 -27.33
N ARG A 290 22.78 -45.05 -26.09
CA ARG A 290 23.11 -46.48 -25.91
C ARG A 290 21.99 -47.26 -26.59
N GLU A 291 22.32 -48.15 -27.52
CA GLU A 291 21.35 -49.02 -28.23
C GLU A 291 20.41 -49.76 -27.27
N ASN A 292 20.84 -49.97 -26.02
CA ASN A 292 20.02 -50.44 -24.93
C ASN A 292 20.25 -49.58 -23.67
N PRO A 293 19.43 -48.54 -23.41
CA PRO A 293 19.63 -47.62 -22.29
C PRO A 293 19.46 -48.27 -20.91
N PHE A 294 18.88 -49.47 -20.85
CA PHE A 294 18.62 -50.21 -19.61
C PHE A 294 19.59 -51.37 -19.34
N THR A 295 20.60 -51.58 -20.18
CA THR A 295 21.55 -52.67 -19.96
C THR A 295 22.50 -52.33 -18.81
N VAL A 296 22.33 -53.02 -17.69
CA VAL A 296 23.20 -52.93 -16.52
C VAL A 296 24.52 -53.64 -16.81
N GLU A 297 25.65 -53.02 -16.47
CA GLU A 297 26.96 -53.61 -16.68
C GLU A 297 27.12 -54.90 -15.85
N LYS A 298 27.72 -55.95 -16.44
CA LYS A 298 27.96 -57.24 -15.76
C LYS A 298 28.73 -57.09 -14.44
N ARG A 299 29.57 -56.06 -14.32
CA ARG A 299 30.31 -55.73 -13.09
C ARG A 299 29.39 -55.17 -12.01
N ALA A 300 28.41 -54.35 -12.38
CA ALA A 300 27.42 -53.81 -11.43
C ALA A 300 26.52 -54.92 -10.86
N LEU A 301 26.17 -55.93 -11.66
CA LEU A 301 25.43 -57.11 -11.18
C LEU A 301 26.23 -57.97 -10.19
N LYS A 302 27.57 -57.97 -10.31
CA LYS A 302 28.47 -58.72 -9.42
C LYS A 302 29.01 -57.89 -8.25
N ALA A 303 28.66 -56.60 -8.18
CA ALA A 303 29.16 -55.72 -7.15
C ALA A 303 28.56 -56.09 -5.78
N LYS A 304 29.41 -56.38 -4.81
CA LYS A 304 29.00 -56.61 -3.42
C LYS A 304 28.85 -55.26 -2.71
N ALA A 305 27.82 -55.11 -1.87
CA ALA A 305 27.68 -53.95 -1.01
C ALA A 305 28.86 -53.85 -0.05
N SER A 306 29.33 -52.63 0.24
CA SER A 306 30.38 -52.43 1.23
C SER A 306 29.87 -52.74 2.65
N ASP A 307 30.78 -53.09 3.55
CA ASP A 307 30.44 -53.46 4.93
C ASP A 307 29.62 -52.38 5.63
N ARG A 308 29.94 -51.10 5.38
CA ARG A 308 29.18 -49.95 5.89
C ARG A 308 27.73 -49.91 5.38
N ILE A 309 27.49 -50.28 4.12
CA ILE A 309 26.12 -50.34 3.57
C ILE A 309 25.36 -51.50 4.22
N LEU A 310 26.02 -52.64 4.44
CA LEU A 310 25.44 -53.78 5.15
C LEU A 310 25.10 -53.43 6.60
N GLU A 311 25.95 -52.68 7.29
CA GLU A 311 25.68 -52.16 8.64
C GLU A 311 24.47 -51.22 8.68
N LEU A 312 24.38 -50.29 7.72
CA LEU A 312 23.27 -49.35 7.62
C LEU A 312 21.95 -50.03 7.21
N ALA A 313 22.03 -51.13 6.47
CA ALA A 313 20.87 -51.93 6.07
C ALA A 313 20.31 -52.76 7.24
N LYS A 314 21.07 -52.96 8.34
CA LYS A 314 20.53 -53.60 9.53
C LYS A 314 19.40 -52.71 10.10
N PRO A 315 18.20 -53.27 10.30
CA PRO A 315 17.09 -52.49 10.84
C PRO A 315 17.47 -51.96 12.22
N LYS A 316 17.14 -50.69 12.48
CA LYS A 316 17.34 -50.12 13.81
C LYS A 316 16.45 -50.86 14.80
N PRO A 317 16.96 -51.22 15.98
CA PRO A 317 16.16 -51.89 16.99
C PRO A 317 14.94 -51.04 17.35
N ASP A 318 13.77 -51.67 17.44
CA ASP A 318 12.51 -51.00 17.70
C ASP A 318 12.57 -50.18 18.99
N HIS A 319 12.26 -48.89 18.88
CA HIS A 319 12.21 -47.95 20.01
C HIS A 319 11.09 -48.26 21.03
N SER A 320 10.36 -49.37 20.89
CA SER A 320 9.19 -49.73 21.72
C SER A 320 9.51 -50.51 23.00
N LYS A 321 10.74 -51.03 23.18
CA LYS A 321 11.11 -51.84 24.36
C LYS A 321 11.83 -51.08 25.50
N LYS A 322 11.77 -49.75 25.55
CA LYS A 322 12.18 -49.00 26.76
C LYS A 322 10.99 -48.69 27.65
N LYS A 323 10.48 -49.71 28.35
CA LYS A 323 9.65 -49.57 29.55
C LYS A 323 9.85 -50.78 30.47
N LYS A 324 10.75 -50.66 31.44
CA LYS A 324 10.48 -50.73 32.88
C LYS A 324 11.74 -50.31 33.63
#